data_AF-A0A1H3Y0C0-F1
#
_entry.id   AF-A0A1H3Y0C0-F1
#
_cell.length_a   1.000
_cell.length_b   1.000
_cell.length_c   1.000
_cell.angle_alpha   90.00
_cell.angle_beta   90.00
_cell.angle_gamma   90.00
#
_symmetry.space_group_name_H-M   'P 1'
#
loop_
_entity.id
_entity.type
_entity.pdbx_description
1 polymer ?
#
loop_
_entity_poly.entity_id
_entity_poly.type
_entity_poly.pdbx_seq_one_letter_code
_entity_poly.pdbx_strand_id
1 'polypeptide(L)'
;MTQMVTLELPESIAAQLAELNEAMDRDKSSKDISPMEAASIMGVNVETLKTSARYGGCPFAIYGKKDSKSQQITKIPKLPFYLFMVQARLGVELIGR
;
A
#
# COMPACT_ATOMS: atom_id res chain seq x y z
N MET A 1 35.80 0.22 6.45
CA MET A 1 34.73 -0.68 6.91
C MET A 1 33.50 0.18 7.16
N THR A 2 32.51 0.12 6.28
CA THR A 2 31.23 0.81 6.50
C THR A 2 30.45 -0.01 7.53
N GLN A 3 30.19 0.56 8.71
CA GLN A 3 29.31 -0.07 9.69
C GLN A 3 27.90 -0.12 9.10
N MET A 4 27.35 -1.32 8.91
CA MET A 4 25.93 -1.50 8.64
C MET A 4 25.18 -1.16 9.93
N VAL A 5 24.44 -0.06 9.92
CA VAL A 5 23.47 0.24 10.97
C VAL A 5 22.22 -0.56 10.66
N THR A 6 22.04 -1.69 11.33
CA THR A 6 20.76 -2.41 11.35
C THR A 6 19.76 -1.59 12.13
N LEU A 7 18.73 -1.07 11.44
CA LEU A 7 17.62 -0.38 12.07
C LEU A 7 16.69 -1.43 12.69
N GLU A 8 16.68 -1.53 14.01
CA GLU A 8 15.69 -2.33 14.72
C GLU A 8 14.35 -1.61 14.67
N LEU A 9 13.39 -2.20 13.95
CA LEU A 9 12.03 -1.67 13.87
C LEU A 9 11.26 -2.01 15.15
N PRO A 10 10.44 -1.08 15.70
CA PRO A 10 9.50 -1.41 16.77
C PRO A 10 8.60 -2.58 16.36
N GLU A 11 8.27 -3.45 17.32
CA GLU A 11 7.47 -4.66 17.08
C GLU A 11 6.15 -4.37 16.36
N SER A 12 5.45 -3.31 16.74
CA SER A 12 4.19 -2.89 16.11
C SER A 12 4.35 -2.52 14.64
N ILE A 13 5.49 -1.95 14.25
CA ILE A 13 5.81 -1.60 12.86
C ILE A 13 6.25 -2.86 12.08
N ALA A 14 7.02 -3.74 12.71
CA ALA A 14 7.41 -5.02 12.10
C ALA A 14 6.18 -5.90 11.80
N ALA A 15 5.21 -5.94 12.71
CA ALA A 15 3.96 -6.67 12.52
C ALA A 15 3.14 -6.12 11.34
N GLN A 16 3.01 -4.80 11.21
CA GLN A 16 2.31 -4.18 10.07
C GLN A 16 3.01 -4.47 8.73
N LEU A 17 4.33 -4.50 8.71
CA LEU A 17 5.09 -4.88 7.51
C LEU A 17 4.90 -6.36 7.15
N ALA A 18 4.83 -7.24 8.14
CA ALA A 18 4.53 -8.65 7.92
C ALA A 18 3.13 -8.81 7.31
N GLU A 19 2.11 -8.14 7.88
CA GLU A 19 0.75 -8.13 7.33
C GLU A 19 0.69 -7.61 5.89
N LEU A 20 1.42 -6.52 5.60
CA LEU A 20 1.54 -5.98 4.25
C LEU A 20 2.14 -7.01 3.28
N ASN A 21 3.24 -7.66 3.66
CA ASN A 21 3.90 -8.66 2.81
C ASN A 21 2.97 -9.86 2.55
N GLU A 22 2.30 -10.37 3.58
CA GLU A 22 1.33 -11.45 3.45
C GLU A 22 0.17 -11.08 2.51
N ALA A 23 -0.36 -9.86 2.60
CA ALA A 23 -1.41 -9.37 1.73
C ALA A 23 -0.97 -9.25 0.27
N MET A 24 0.29 -8.88 0.01
CA MET A 24 0.83 -8.83 -1.35
C MET A 24 0.94 -10.22 -1.98
N ASP A 25 1.26 -11.24 -1.17
CA ASP A 25 1.49 -12.62 -1.63
C ASP A 25 0.24 -13.52 -1.61
N ARG A 26 -0.85 -13.09 -0.96
CA ARG A 26 -2.08 -13.88 -0.79
C ARG A 26 -2.67 -14.39 -2.10
N ASP A 27 -2.72 -13.54 -3.12
CA ASP A 27 -3.12 -13.91 -4.48
C ASP A 27 -2.03 -13.48 -5.47
N LYS A 28 -1.09 -14.38 -5.74
CA LYS A 28 0.04 -14.12 -6.66
C LYS A 28 -0.39 -13.93 -8.12
N SER A 29 -1.62 -14.34 -8.48
CA SER A 29 -2.13 -14.20 -9.85
C SER A 29 -2.66 -12.78 -10.12
N SER A 30 -3.15 -12.09 -9.08
CA SER A 30 -3.61 -10.71 -9.17
C SER A 30 -2.48 -9.70 -9.02
N LYS A 31 -2.51 -8.68 -9.89
CA LYS A 31 -1.66 -7.48 -9.79
C LYS A 31 -2.24 -6.39 -8.89
N ASP A 32 -3.48 -6.56 -8.45
CA ASP A 32 -4.22 -5.61 -7.63
C ASP A 32 -4.46 -6.22 -6.23
N ILE A 33 -4.45 -5.39 -5.20
CA ILE A 33 -5.00 -5.70 -3.88
C ILE A 33 -6.44 -5.14 -3.80
N SER A 34 -7.32 -5.80 -3.04
CA SER A 34 -8.67 -5.28 -2.89
C SER A 34 -8.68 -3.97 -2.08
N PRO A 35 -9.62 -3.04 -2.35
CA PRO A 35 -9.76 -1.82 -1.53
C PRO A 35 -10.00 -2.11 -0.04
N MET A 36 -10.65 -3.22 0.30
CA MET A 36 -10.91 -3.59 1.69
C MET A 36 -9.63 -3.99 2.42
N GLU A 37 -8.78 -4.82 1.80
CA GLU A 37 -7.50 -5.22 2.40
C GLU A 37 -6.54 -4.03 2.51
N ALA A 38 -6.44 -3.20 1.47
CA ALA A 38 -5.60 -2.00 1.51
C ALA A 38 -6.05 -1.04 2.63
N ALA A 39 -7.36 -0.85 2.82
CA ALA A 39 -7.91 -0.02 3.88
C ALA A 39 -7.60 -0.59 5.27
N SER A 40 -7.69 -1.92 5.44
CA SER A 40 -7.31 -2.62 6.67
C SER A 40 -5.85 -2.37 7.05
N ILE A 41 -4.93 -2.59 6.09
CA ILE A 41 -3.49 -2.38 6.28
C ILE A 41 -3.17 -0.92 6.63
N MET A 42 -3.89 0.03 6.04
CA MET A 42 -3.73 1.45 6.31
C MET A 42 -4.41 1.93 7.61
N GLY A 43 -5.22 1.08 8.25
CA GLY A 43 -6.00 1.46 9.43
C GLY A 43 -7.11 2.49 9.15
N VAL A 44 -7.68 2.49 7.93
CA VAL A 44 -8.74 3.43 7.52
C VAL A 44 -10.02 2.71 7.11
N ASN A 45 -11.13 3.44 7.08
CA ASN A 45 -12.37 2.92 6.50
C ASN A 45 -12.26 2.80 4.97
N VAL A 46 -12.78 1.72 4.39
CA VAL A 46 -12.73 1.45 2.94
C VAL A 46 -13.42 2.53 2.10
N GLU A 47 -14.50 3.14 2.58
CA GLU A 47 -15.20 4.21 1.87
C GLU A 47 -14.40 5.52 1.90
N THR A 48 -13.66 5.78 2.98
CA THR A 48 -12.69 6.88 3.06
C THR A 48 -11.58 6.69 2.03
N LEU A 49 -11.04 5.47 1.92
CA LEU A 49 -10.01 5.13 0.93
C LEU A 49 -10.50 5.36 -0.50
N LYS A 50 -11.68 4.83 -0.85
CA LYS A 50 -12.30 5.01 -2.18
C LYS A 50 -12.57 6.49 -2.48
N THR A 51 -13.07 7.24 -1.49
CA THR A 51 -13.33 8.67 -1.64
C THR A 51 -12.05 9.45 -1.88
N SER A 52 -10.99 9.15 -1.12
CA SER A 52 -9.67 9.76 -1.32
C SER A 52 -9.11 9.42 -2.70
N ALA A 53 -9.19 8.16 -3.14
CA ALA A 53 -8.78 7.75 -4.49
C ALA A 53 -9.53 8.51 -5.59
N ARG A 54 -10.85 8.74 -5.41
CA ARG A 54 -11.66 9.53 -6.34
C ARG A 54 -11.20 10.98 -6.46
N TYR A 55 -10.77 11.59 -5.37
CA TYR A 55 -10.30 12.99 -5.35
C TYR A 55 -8.78 13.13 -5.54
N GLY A 56 -8.07 12.04 -5.85
CA GLY A 56 -6.63 12.05 -6.10
C GLY A 56 -5.76 12.10 -4.85
N GLY A 57 -6.32 11.86 -3.66
CA GLY A 57 -5.58 11.82 -2.39
C GLY A 57 -4.79 10.53 -2.15
N CYS A 58 -4.99 9.50 -2.98
CA CYS A 58 -4.25 8.24 -2.92
C CYS A 58 -3.39 8.08 -4.18
N PRO A 59 -2.08 8.40 -4.14
CA PRO A 59 -1.21 8.39 -5.33
C PRO A 59 -0.98 6.98 -5.91
N PHE A 60 -1.29 5.94 -5.13
CA PHE A 60 -1.19 4.54 -5.53
C PHE A 60 -2.49 3.98 -6.13
N ALA A 61 -3.62 4.68 -6.02
CA ALA A 61 -4.93 4.15 -6.40
C ALA A 61 -5.40 4.69 -7.76
N ILE A 62 -6.09 3.85 -8.52
CA ILE A 62 -6.71 4.23 -9.79
C ILE A 62 -8.22 4.24 -9.60
N TYR A 63 -8.81 5.41 -9.74
CA TYR A 63 -10.26 5.57 -9.79
C TYR A 63 -10.75 5.64 -11.23
N GLY A 64 -11.83 4.93 -11.54
CA GLY A 64 -12.49 4.97 -12.84
C GLY A 64 -14.00 5.06 -12.70
N LYS A 65 -14.64 5.76 -13.65
CA LYS A 65 -16.10 5.76 -13.79
C LYS A 65 -16.45 5.02 -15.07
N LYS A 66 -17.03 3.83 -14.93
CA LYS A 66 -17.59 3.08 -16.04
C LYS A 66 -19.01 3.65 -16.25
N ASP A 67 -19.13 4.52 -17.25
CA ASP A 67 -20.39 4.95 -17.88
C ASP A 67 -21.45 5.69 -17.01
N SER A 68 -22.56 6.07 -17.64
CA SER A 68 -23.63 6.94 -17.12
C SER A 68 -24.48 6.32 -16.01
N LYS A 69 -24.28 5.03 -15.70
CA LYS A 69 -25.00 4.27 -14.65
C LYS A 69 -24.27 4.19 -13.31
N SER A 70 -23.27 5.03 -13.08
CA SER A 70 -22.60 5.20 -11.77
C SER A 70 -21.79 4.00 -11.25
N GLN A 71 -21.36 3.07 -12.11
CA GLN A 71 -20.38 2.07 -11.68
C GLN A 71 -19.01 2.73 -11.47
N GLN A 72 -18.63 2.87 -10.20
CA GLN A 72 -17.33 3.37 -9.78
C GLN A 72 -16.40 2.18 -9.55
N ILE A 73 -15.21 2.25 -10.11
CA ILE A 73 -14.15 1.27 -9.86
C ILE A 73 -13.02 1.95 -9.11
N THR A 74 -12.50 1.27 -8.10
CA THR A 74 -11.25 1.63 -7.41
C THR A 74 -10.34 0.43 -7.51
N LYS A 75 -9.22 0.61 -8.19
CA LYS A 75 -8.16 -0.39 -8.31
C LYS A 75 -6.94 0.08 -7.53
N ILE A 76 -6.27 -0.86 -6.88
CA ILE A 76 -5.07 -0.58 -6.08
C ILE A 76 -3.98 -1.55 -6.58
N PRO A 77 -3.15 -1.13 -7.53
CA PRO A 77 -2.03 -1.94 -8.00
C PRO A 77 -1.05 -2.21 -6.85
N LYS A 78 -0.67 -3.48 -6.67
CA LYS A 78 0.17 -3.93 -5.56
C LYS A 78 1.51 -3.21 -5.47
N LEU A 79 2.21 -3.04 -6.60
CA LEU A 79 3.54 -2.45 -6.62
C LEU A 79 3.55 -0.97 -6.16
N PRO A 80 2.75 -0.06 -6.76
CA PRO A 80 2.61 1.31 -6.26
C PRO A 80 2.18 1.40 -4.78
N PHE A 81 1.23 0.56 -4.36
CA PHE A 81 0.77 0.54 -2.98
C PHE A 81 1.86 0.09 -2.01
N TYR A 82 2.55 -1.00 -2.33
CA TYR A 82 3.67 -1.51 -1.54
C TYR A 82 4.76 -0.45 -1.38
N LEU A 83 5.21 0.14 -2.50
CA LEU A 83 6.23 1.18 -2.49
C LEU A 83 5.82 2.39 -1.66
N PHE A 84 4.56 2.82 -1.74
CA PHE A 84 4.03 3.90 -0.92
C PHE A 84 4.13 3.57 0.58
N MET A 85 3.77 2.35 0.98
CA MET A 85 3.80 1.92 2.38
C MET A 85 5.23 1.74 2.92
N VAL A 86 6.19 1.34 2.08
CA VAL A 86 7.57 1.08 2.52
C VAL A 86 8.56 2.21 2.18
N GLN A 87 8.10 3.32 1.60
CA GLN A 87 8.97 4.39 1.08
C GLN A 87 9.96 4.92 2.13
N ALA A 88 9.54 5.03 3.40
CA ALA A 88 10.42 5.44 4.51
C ALA A 88 11.51 4.39 4.82
N ARG A 89 11.20 3.10 4.70
CA ARG A 89 12.14 2.00 4.94
C ARG A 89 13.21 1.90 3.84
N LEU A 90 12.81 2.02 2.57
CA LEU A 90 13.73 2.00 1.43
C LEU A 90 14.70 3.19 1.44
N GLY A 91 14.24 4.35 1.92
CA GLY A 91 15.11 5.53 2.09
C GLY A 91 16.30 5.25 3.00
N VAL A 92 16.12 4.46 4.06
CA VAL A 92 17.22 4.11 4.97
C VAL A 92 18.17 3.10 4.34
N GLU A 93 17.66 2.05 3.69
CA GLU A 93 18.51 1.01 3.07
C GLU A 93 19.31 1.53 1.87
N LEU A 94 18.82 2.57 1.17
CA LEU A 94 19.52 3.20 0.03
C LEU A 94 20.52 4.28 0.43
N ILE A 95 20.33 4.98 1.56
CA ILE A 95 21.31 5.94 2.09
C ILE A 95 22.53 5.22 2.70
N GLY A 96 22.40 3.93 3.02
CA GLY A 96 23.49 3.07 3.47
C GLY A 96 24.40 2.50 2.38
N ARG A 97 24.30 2.98 1.11
CA ARG A 97 25.15 2.55 -0.01
C ARG A 97 26.15 3.62 -0.42
#